data_AF-A0A382LLC4-F1
#
_entry.id   AF-A0A382LLC4-F1
#
_cell.length_a   1.000
_cell.length_b   1.000
_cell.length_c   1.000
_cell.angle_alpha   90.00
_cell.angle_beta   90.00
_cell.angle_gamma   90.00
#
_symmetry.space_group_name_H-M   'P 1'
#
loop_
_entity.id
_entity.type
_entity.pdbx_description
1 polymer ?
#
loop_
_entity_poly.entity_id
_entity_poly.type
_entity_poly.pdbx_seq_one_letter_code
_entity_poly.pdbx_strand_id
1 'polypeptide(L)'
;KEKEITLIKSIEKIGIKIKTMFIYGLPLDDLKTCQDSLDFAKKINASYSQYNIFTPYPGTPIYKEYEEKIISNKYEDFSQTNLVFKHDKLSKKDLSNMISKSYRDYYLRTDYFFKIFKNIFKKLSVTS
;
A
#
# COMPACT_ATOMS: atom_id res chain seq x y z
N LYS A 1 4.99 -8.39 13.40
CA LYS A 1 4.90 -9.03 12.06
C LYS A 1 4.18 -10.39 12.07
N GLU A 2 4.69 -11.47 12.72
CA GLU A 2 4.00 -12.78 12.63
C GLU A 2 2.64 -12.84 13.32
N LYS A 3 2.52 -12.26 14.53
CA LYS A 3 1.24 -12.16 15.25
C LYS A 3 0.16 -11.42 14.44
N GLU A 4 0.52 -10.35 13.74
CA GLU A 4 -0.39 -9.56 12.90
C GLU A 4 -0.89 -10.36 11.71
N ILE A 5 -0.01 -11.11 11.03
CA ILE A 5 -0.40 -11.98 9.91
C ILE A 5 -1.41 -13.03 10.39
N THR A 6 -1.16 -13.65 11.54
CA THR A 6 -2.07 -14.65 12.12
C THR A 6 -3.42 -14.05 12.46
N LEU A 7 -3.44 -12.87 13.08
CA LEU A 7 -4.68 -12.16 13.40
C LEU A 7 -5.49 -11.84 12.13
N ILE A 8 -4.85 -11.28 11.11
CA ILE A 8 -5.49 -10.95 9.83
C ILE A 8 -6.12 -12.19 9.21
N LYS A 9 -5.38 -13.30 9.16
CA LYS A 9 -5.89 -14.57 8.63
C LYS A 9 -7.08 -15.11 9.43
N SER A 10 -7.07 -14.96 10.76
CA SER A 10 -8.19 -15.38 11.61
C SER A 10 -9.45 -14.54 11.38
N ILE A 11 -9.30 -13.23 11.24
CA ILE A 11 -10.42 -12.31 10.94
C ILE A 11 -11.02 -12.63 9.55
N GLU A 12 -10.18 -12.92 8.55
CA GLU A 12 -10.69 -13.27 7.22
C GLU A 12 -11.36 -14.65 7.17
N LYS A 13 -10.90 -15.61 7.98
CA LYS A 13 -11.55 -16.94 8.07
C LYS A 13 -13.00 -16.85 8.52
N ILE A 14 -13.33 -15.91 9.41
CA ILE A 14 -14.72 -15.65 9.86
C ILE A 14 -15.53 -14.78 8.89
N GLY A 15 -14.97 -14.41 7.73
CA GLY A 15 -15.68 -13.73 6.65
C GLY A 15 -15.54 -12.21 6.63
N ILE A 16 -14.77 -11.62 7.55
CA ILE A 16 -14.51 -10.17 7.57
C ILE A 16 -13.37 -9.85 6.61
N LYS A 17 -13.62 -9.00 5.62
CA LYS A 17 -12.60 -8.58 4.66
C LYS A 17 -11.65 -7.56 5.28
N ILE A 18 -10.36 -7.73 5.04
CA ILE A 18 -9.32 -6.81 5.51
C ILE A 18 -8.70 -6.05 4.34
N LYS A 19 -8.51 -4.75 4.54
CA LYS A 19 -7.74 -3.87 3.65
C LYS A 19 -6.45 -3.47 4.34
N THR A 20 -5.30 -3.81 3.74
CA THR A 20 -4.00 -3.30 4.17
C THR A 20 -3.65 -2.03 3.41
N MET A 21 -2.97 -1.11 4.07
CA MET A 21 -2.51 0.15 3.49
C MET A 21 -1.01 0.29 3.76
N PHE A 22 -0.25 0.60 2.71
CA PHE A 22 1.19 0.82 2.75
C PHE A 22 1.51 2.24 2.28
N ILE A 23 2.53 2.84 2.89
CA ILE A 23 3.02 4.16 2.54
C ILE A 23 4.45 3.99 2.01
N TYR A 24 4.73 4.53 0.84
CA TYR A 24 6.04 4.60 0.21
C TYR A 24 6.56 6.04 0.19
N GLY A 25 7.87 6.20 0.05
CA GLY A 25 8.49 7.52 -0.04
C GLY A 25 8.50 8.26 1.29
N LEU A 26 8.51 7.51 2.41
CA LEU A 26 8.92 8.08 3.68
C LEU A 26 10.37 8.59 3.55
N PRO A 27 10.80 9.56 4.36
CA PRO A 27 12.06 10.29 4.11
C PRO A 27 13.31 9.43 4.00
N LEU A 28 13.32 8.29 4.71
CA LEU A 28 14.44 7.34 4.73
C LEU A 28 14.29 6.21 3.70
N ASP A 29 13.14 6.10 3.05
CA ASP A 29 12.85 5.05 2.09
C ASP A 29 13.76 5.14 0.87
N ASP A 30 14.02 3.96 0.32
CA ASP A 30 14.55 3.73 -1.01
C ASP A 30 13.75 2.61 -1.70
N LEU A 31 14.11 2.31 -2.96
CA LEU A 31 13.43 1.28 -3.74
C LEU A 31 13.44 -0.09 -3.05
N LYS A 32 14.50 -0.41 -2.29
CA LYS A 32 14.58 -1.68 -1.55
C LYS A 32 13.56 -1.71 -0.43
N THR A 33 13.44 -0.66 0.38
CA THR A 33 12.46 -0.60 1.48
C THR A 33 11.00 -0.64 0.97
N CYS A 34 10.72 -0.01 -0.17
CA CYS A 34 9.41 -0.11 -0.82
C CYS A 34 9.12 -1.54 -1.30
N GLN A 35 10.13 -2.21 -1.85
CA GLN A 35 10.04 -3.61 -2.26
C GLN A 35 9.83 -4.54 -1.06
N ASP A 36 10.56 -4.34 0.04
CA ASP A 36 10.38 -5.09 1.29
C ASP A 36 8.93 -4.97 1.82
N SER A 37 8.33 -3.79 1.67
CA SER A 37 6.93 -3.52 2.03
C SER A 37 5.94 -4.23 1.10
N LEU A 38 6.18 -4.29 -0.21
CA LEU A 38 5.40 -5.08 -1.15
C LEU A 38 5.46 -6.58 -0.82
N ASP A 39 6.64 -7.09 -0.49
CA ASP A 39 6.83 -8.50 -0.15
C ASP A 39 6.14 -8.85 1.17
N PHE A 40 6.15 -7.93 2.13
CA PHE A 40 5.35 -8.07 3.34
C PHE A 40 3.85 -8.05 3.05
N ALA A 41 3.37 -7.17 2.17
CA ALA A 41 1.97 -7.16 1.74
C ALA A 41 1.55 -8.51 1.15
N LYS A 42 2.35 -9.07 0.23
CA LYS A 42 2.12 -10.40 -0.36
C LYS A 42 2.09 -11.50 0.70
N LYS A 43 2.97 -11.45 1.70
CA LYS A 43 3.00 -12.41 2.81
C LYS A 43 1.72 -12.37 3.66
N ILE A 44 1.17 -11.17 3.88
CA ILE A 44 -0.12 -11.00 4.57
C ILE A 44 -1.25 -11.62 3.73
N ASN A 45 -1.23 -11.39 2.41
CA ASN A 45 -2.25 -11.86 1.47
C ASN A 45 -3.66 -11.42 1.92
N ALA A 46 -3.84 -10.16 2.33
CA ALA A 46 -5.14 -9.58 2.72
C ALA A 46 -6.14 -9.53 1.55
N SER A 47 -7.42 -9.29 1.84
CA SER A 47 -8.50 -9.22 0.84
C SER A 47 -8.26 -8.08 -0.13
N TYR A 48 -7.76 -6.95 0.37
CA TYR A 48 -7.37 -5.80 -0.43
C TYR A 48 -6.04 -5.25 0.08
N SER A 49 -5.21 -4.76 -0.84
CA SER A 49 -4.00 -4.00 -0.52
C SER A 49 -3.97 -2.69 -1.31
N GLN A 50 -3.70 -1.60 -0.62
CA GLN A 50 -3.55 -0.25 -1.16
C GLN A 50 -2.15 0.28 -0.89
N TYR A 51 -1.58 0.96 -1.88
CA TYR A 51 -0.25 1.55 -1.82
C TYR A 51 -0.37 3.05 -2.09
N ASN A 52 0.18 3.85 -1.19
CA ASN A 52 0.11 5.30 -1.16
C ASN A 52 1.52 5.90 -1.07
N ILE A 53 1.69 7.16 -1.44
CA ILE A 53 2.91 7.93 -1.26
C ILE A 53 2.75 8.85 -0.05
N PHE A 54 3.79 8.92 0.78
CA PHE A 54 3.86 9.84 1.90
C PHE A 54 3.62 11.27 1.43
N THR A 55 2.64 11.93 2.04
CA THR A 55 2.17 13.25 1.66
C THR A 55 2.10 14.12 2.92
N PRO A 56 3.04 15.06 3.12
CA PRO A 56 2.90 16.07 4.15
C PRO A 56 1.77 17.03 3.75
N TYR A 57 0.64 17.00 4.44
CA TYR A 57 -0.53 17.81 4.06
C TYR A 57 -0.46 19.23 4.63
N PRO A 58 -0.75 20.29 3.86
CA PRO A 58 -0.86 21.64 4.36
C PRO A 58 -1.73 21.72 5.63
N GLY A 59 -1.24 22.40 6.66
CA GLY A 59 -1.91 22.52 7.96
C GLY A 59 -1.60 21.40 8.97
N THR A 60 -0.92 20.32 8.57
CA THR A 60 -0.42 19.31 9.52
C THR A 60 0.92 19.73 10.15
N PRO A 61 1.27 19.26 11.37
CA PRO A 61 2.58 19.56 11.97
C PRO A 61 3.75 19.16 11.07
N ILE A 62 3.65 17.98 10.43
CA ILE A 62 4.68 17.47 9.54
C ILE A 62 4.88 18.36 8.31
N TYR A 63 3.86 19.08 7.83
CA TYR A 63 4.03 19.99 6.69
C TYR A 63 5.03 21.11 6.97
N LYS A 64 5.05 21.63 8.20
CA LYS A 64 6.00 22.68 8.60
C LYS A 64 7.46 22.20 8.50
N GLU A 65 7.71 20.92 8.74
CA GLU A 65 9.05 20.33 8.61
C GLU A 65 9.46 20.12 7.14
N TYR A 66 8.52 20.15 6.20
CA TYR A 66 8.73 19.89 4.78
C TYR A 66 8.51 21.13 3.91
N GLU A 67 8.10 22.26 4.48
CA GLU A 67 7.69 23.47 3.76
C GLU A 67 8.76 23.92 2.74
N GLU A 68 10.03 23.96 3.15
CA GLU A 68 11.16 24.31 2.28
C GLU A 68 11.51 23.22 1.24
N LYS A 69 11.02 22.00 1.43
CA LYS A 69 11.23 20.84 0.53
C LYS A 69 10.04 20.60 -0.40
N ILE A 70 8.90 21.28 -0.23
CA ILE A 70 7.73 21.09 -1.08
C ILE A 70 8.09 21.49 -2.52
N ILE A 71 7.74 20.63 -3.48
CA ILE A 71 7.95 20.86 -4.92
C ILE A 71 6.63 21.00 -5.69
N SER A 72 5.48 20.84 -5.01
CA SER A 72 4.16 21.04 -5.60
C SER A 72 3.62 22.44 -5.31
N ASN A 73 2.96 23.01 -6.32
CA ASN A 73 2.33 24.33 -6.26
C ASN A 73 0.79 24.26 -6.22
N LYS A 74 0.21 23.05 -6.20
CA LYS A 74 -1.22 22.80 -6.33
C LYS A 74 -1.72 21.94 -5.19
N TYR A 75 -2.78 22.37 -4.52
CA TYR A 75 -3.36 21.61 -3.42
C TYR A 75 -3.85 20.23 -3.87
N GLU A 76 -4.27 20.09 -5.13
CA GLU A 76 -4.76 18.85 -5.73
C GLU A 76 -3.68 17.77 -5.86
N ASP A 77 -2.40 18.16 -5.87
CA ASP A 77 -1.30 17.20 -5.97
C ASP A 77 -1.10 16.42 -4.66
N PHE A 78 -1.55 16.97 -3.51
CA PHE A 78 -1.49 16.34 -2.19
C PHE A 78 -2.55 15.24 -2.07
N SER A 79 -2.46 14.21 -2.91
CA SER A 79 -3.49 13.18 -3.10
C SER A 79 -3.01 11.75 -2.80
N GLN A 80 -1.88 11.57 -2.12
CA GLN A 80 -1.28 10.25 -1.81
C GLN A 80 -0.81 9.44 -3.02
N THR A 81 -0.87 10.01 -4.22
CA THR A 81 -0.44 9.36 -5.47
C THR A 81 0.72 10.08 -6.14
N ASN A 82 1.09 11.25 -5.64
CA ASN A 82 2.20 12.05 -6.12
C ASN A 82 3.23 12.27 -5.02
N LEU A 83 4.50 12.29 -5.42
CA LEU A 83 5.55 12.85 -4.59
C LEU A 83 5.47 14.38 -4.68
N VAL A 84 5.21 15.02 -3.54
CA VAL A 84 4.98 16.48 -3.43
C VAL A 84 6.14 17.23 -2.77
N PHE A 85 7.20 16.54 -2.38
CA PHE A 85 8.40 17.12 -1.79
C PHE A 85 9.68 16.54 -2.41
N LYS A 86 10.80 17.24 -2.27
CA LYS A 86 12.11 16.79 -2.70
C LYS A 86 12.60 15.66 -1.78
N HIS A 87 12.62 14.45 -2.31
CA HIS A 87 13.08 13.25 -1.61
C HIS A 87 14.52 12.92 -2.01
N ASP A 88 15.35 12.52 -1.04
CA ASP A 88 16.81 12.37 -1.24
C ASP A 88 17.19 11.20 -2.16
N LYS A 89 16.44 10.09 -2.10
CA LYS A 89 16.74 8.85 -2.83
C LYS A 89 15.75 8.46 -3.94
N LEU A 90 14.56 9.05 -3.97
CA LEU A 90 13.45 8.59 -4.80
C LEU A 90 12.85 9.71 -5.64
N SER A 91 12.65 9.45 -6.93
CA SER A 91 11.93 10.37 -7.82
C SER A 91 10.43 10.06 -7.86
N LYS A 92 9.65 11.02 -8.40
CA LYS A 92 8.23 10.79 -8.73
C LYS A 92 8.03 9.57 -9.64
N LYS A 93 8.95 9.35 -10.59
CA LYS A 93 8.91 8.21 -11.52
C LYS A 93 9.15 6.89 -10.79
N ASP A 94 10.10 6.86 -9.86
CA ASP A 94 10.40 5.66 -9.06
C ASP A 94 9.18 5.21 -8.25
N LEU A 95 8.54 6.15 -7.55
CA LEU A 95 7.36 5.86 -6.74
C LEU A 95 6.13 5.47 -7.59
N SER A 96 5.91 6.13 -8.73
CA SER A 96 4.82 5.76 -9.66
C SER A 96 5.01 4.35 -10.23
N ASN A 97 6.24 4.01 -10.63
CA ASN A 97 6.60 2.67 -11.08
C ASN A 97 6.42 1.65 -9.97
N MET A 98 6.81 2.00 -8.73
CA MET A 98 6.68 1.13 -7.57
C MET A 98 5.22 0.86 -7.21
N ILE A 99 4.35 1.87 -7.24
CA ILE A 99 2.90 1.69 -7.06
C ILE A 99 2.34 0.75 -8.13
N SER A 100 2.64 1.02 -9.41
CA SER A 100 2.16 0.21 -10.54
C SER A 100 2.60 -1.24 -10.42
N LYS A 101 3.89 -1.47 -10.10
CA LYS A 101 4.46 -2.78 -9.80
C LYS A 101 3.75 -3.46 -8.63
N SER A 102 3.45 -2.72 -7.56
CA SER A 102 2.83 -3.26 -6.36
C SER A 102 1.41 -3.76 -6.63
N TYR A 103 0.61 -3.02 -7.38
CA TYR A 103 -0.70 -3.49 -7.82
C TYR A 103 -0.58 -4.72 -8.72
N ARG A 104 0.29 -4.67 -9.74
CA ARG A 104 0.50 -5.79 -10.67
C ARG A 104 0.91 -7.06 -9.92
N ASP A 105 1.98 -7.00 -9.14
CA ASP A 105 2.57 -8.16 -8.50
C ASP A 105 1.74 -8.69 -7.32
N TYR A 106 0.92 -7.85 -6.70
CA TYR A 106 0.02 -8.29 -5.64
C TYR A 106 -1.23 -8.98 -6.19
N TYR A 107 -1.87 -8.40 -7.20
CA TYR A 107 -3.18 -8.86 -7.68
C TYR A 107 -3.09 -9.93 -8.78
N LEU A 108 -1.96 -10.02 -9.52
CA LEU A 108 -1.78 -11.04 -10.56
C LEU A 108 -1.10 -12.33 -10.07
N ARG A 109 -0.76 -12.44 -8.78
CA ARG A 109 -0.12 -13.66 -8.23
C ARG A 109 -1.12 -14.81 -8.07
N THR A 110 -0.65 -16.03 -8.26
CA THR A 110 -1.42 -17.28 -8.11
C THR A 110 -2.07 -17.40 -6.74
N ASP A 111 -1.35 -17.08 -5.66
CA ASP A 111 -1.87 -17.13 -4.29
C ASP A 111 -3.10 -16.22 -4.06
N TYR A 112 -3.15 -15.08 -4.75
CA TYR A 112 -4.29 -14.17 -4.66
C TYR A 112 -5.47 -14.69 -5.47
N PHE A 113 -5.19 -15.24 -6.66
CA PHE A 113 -6.19 -15.92 -7.48
C PHE A 113 -6.87 -17.06 -6.72
N PHE A 114 -6.09 -17.96 -6.09
CA PHE A 114 -6.65 -19.05 -5.28
C PHE A 114 -7.44 -18.54 -4.08
N LYS A 115 -7.03 -17.42 -3.48
CA LYS A 115 -7.79 -16.77 -2.40
C LYS A 115 -9.16 -16.28 -2.90
N ILE A 116 -9.21 -15.57 -4.01
CA ILE A 116 -10.48 -15.12 -4.60
C ILE A 116 -11.36 -16.32 -4.93
N PHE A 117 -10.79 -17.31 -5.62
CA PHE A 117 -11.52 -18.52 -6.02
C PHE A 117 -12.14 -19.20 -4.79
N LYS A 118 -11.33 -19.49 -3.77
CA LYS A 118 -11.83 -20.07 -2.51
C LYS A 118 -12.95 -19.25 -1.86
N ASN A 119 -12.84 -17.92 -1.88
CA ASN A 119 -13.86 -17.03 -1.31
C ASN A 119 -15.16 -17.04 -2.13
N ILE A 120 -15.10 -17.14 -3.45
CA ILE A 120 -16.29 -17.26 -4.32
C ILE A 120 -17.00 -18.59 -4.05
N PHE A 121 -16.27 -19.71 -4.00
CA PHE A 121 -16.85 -21.02 -3.72
C PHE A 121 -17.50 -21.09 -2.33
N LYS A 122 -16.82 -20.54 -1.31
CA LYS A 122 -17.39 -20.44 0.05
C LYS A 122 -18.66 -19.60 0.09
N LYS A 123 -18.74 -18.53 -0.72
CA LYS A 123 -19.94 -17.70 -0.78
C LYS A 123 -21.10 -18.48 -1.43
N LEU A 124 -20.84 -19.16 -2.55
CA LEU A 124 -21.84 -19.96 -3.26
C LEU A 124 -22.44 -21.05 -2.37
N SER A 125 -21.61 -21.80 -1.63
CA SER A 125 -22.06 -22.89 -0.75
C SER A 125 -22.89 -22.45 0.47
N VAL A 126 -22.87 -21.17 0.83
CA VAL A 126 -23.66 -20.63 1.96
C VAL A 126 -25.03 -20.11 1.49
N THR A 127 -25.16 -19.81 0.20
CA THR A 127 -26.41 -19.35 -0.43
C THR A 127 -27.24 -20.47 -1.06
N SER A 128 -26.72 -21.70 -1.09
CA SER A 128 -27.41 -22.92 -1.52
C SER A 128 -27.98 -23.68 -0.32
#